data_AF-A0A1A2ZX68-F1
#
_entry.id   AF-A0A1A2ZX68-F1
#
_cell.length_a   1.000
_cell.length_b   1.000
_cell.length_c   1.000
_cell.angle_alpha   90.00
_cell.angle_beta   90.00
_cell.angle_gamma   90.00
#
_symmetry.space_group_name_H-M   'P 1'
#
loop_
_entity.id
_entity.type
_entity.pdbx_description
1 polymer ?
#
loop_
_entity_poly.entity_id
_entity_poly.type
_entity_poly.pdbx_seq_one_letter_code
_entity_poly.pdbx_strand_id
1 'polypeptide(L)'
;MRDLMRSPATRALVDYLNAQIEQIEHGDAELRDGETPETIHDTRVAMRRIRSTLRVFATVLDGPAVGDMDGELKWFAALLGDVRDCQVQQRRFSEALDAMPEELILGPVRSRIRADLQAIELPARARLSEAMESDRYRALLAALRDWRDAPPVDQPISVEALRKPARRAQLKADRRLAAALASGDDVMLHKARKAAKRARYAAELRKHLNKGAKRTVRHYKQIQSLLGDHQDTVVAADALRQMAVTAGTTVGENGFSYGMLYAREQQIARQCREDALQLV
;
A
#
# COMPACT_ATOMS: atom_id res chain seq x y z
N MET A 1 -5.30 -8.17 31.71
CA MET A 1 -4.44 -7.12 31.13
C MET A 1 -3.05 -6.98 31.78
N ARG A 2 -2.90 -6.81 33.11
CA ARG A 2 -1.57 -6.61 33.76
C ARG A 2 -0.56 -7.73 33.50
N ASP A 3 -0.98 -9.00 33.50
CA ASP A 3 -0.05 -10.13 33.29
C ASP A 3 0.35 -10.32 31.81
N LEU A 4 -0.57 -10.10 30.86
CA LEU A 4 -0.25 -10.06 29.43
C LEU A 4 0.84 -9.03 29.13
N MET A 5 0.68 -7.84 29.71
CA MET A 5 1.60 -6.72 29.51
C MET A 5 2.94 -6.89 30.24
N ARG A 6 3.21 -7.99 30.97
CA ARG A 6 4.56 -8.28 31.49
C ARG A 6 5.50 -8.77 30.39
N SER A 7 4.98 -9.45 29.37
CA SER A 7 5.79 -9.89 28.23
C SER A 7 6.21 -8.71 27.34
N PRO A 8 7.51 -8.49 27.09
CA PRO A 8 7.97 -7.49 26.12
C PRO A 8 7.45 -7.75 24.71
N ALA A 9 7.23 -9.01 24.34
CA ALA A 9 6.72 -9.39 23.02
C ALA A 9 5.22 -9.10 22.89
N THR A 10 4.44 -9.35 23.93
CA THR A 10 3.02 -8.93 23.96
C THR A 10 2.90 -7.42 23.87
N ARG A 11 3.66 -6.67 24.68
CA ARG A 11 3.68 -5.20 24.61
C ARG A 11 4.00 -4.71 23.20
N ALA A 12 5.07 -5.22 22.59
CA ALA A 12 5.46 -4.80 21.24
C ALA A 12 4.37 -5.06 20.18
N LEU A 13 3.62 -6.15 20.29
CA LEU A 13 2.50 -6.43 19.38
C LEU A 13 1.33 -5.47 19.63
N VAL A 14 0.94 -5.30 20.89
CA VAL A 14 -0.17 -4.42 21.28
C VAL A 14 0.13 -2.96 20.93
N ASP A 15 1.33 -2.46 21.27
CA ASP A 15 1.77 -1.10 20.95
C ASP A 15 1.76 -0.87 19.43
N TYR A 16 2.18 -1.86 18.64
CA TYR A 16 2.18 -1.75 17.19
C TYR A 16 0.75 -1.71 16.61
N LEU A 17 -0.17 -2.51 17.14
CA LEU A 17 -1.59 -2.46 16.77
C LEU A 17 -2.21 -1.12 17.14
N ASN A 18 -2.04 -0.68 18.39
CA ASN A 18 -2.57 0.59 18.89
C ASN A 18 -2.07 1.78 18.06
N ALA A 19 -0.79 1.82 17.71
CA ALA A 19 -0.25 2.86 16.85
C ALA A 19 -0.87 2.87 15.44
N GLN A 20 -1.34 1.73 14.92
CA GLN A 20 -2.05 1.72 13.64
C GLN A 20 -3.54 2.05 13.78
N ILE A 21 -4.15 1.66 14.90
CA ILE A 21 -5.55 2.01 15.21
C ILE A 21 -5.67 3.52 15.34
N GLU A 22 -4.78 4.17 16.10
CA GLU A 22 -4.73 5.63 16.25
C GLU A 22 -4.61 6.35 14.90
N GLN A 23 -3.78 5.82 13.98
CA GLN A 23 -3.66 6.37 12.62
C GLN A 23 -4.93 6.18 11.79
N ILE A 24 -5.67 5.11 11.99
CA ILE A 24 -6.97 4.90 11.32
C ILE A 24 -8.02 5.84 11.90
N GLU A 25 -8.05 6.04 13.22
CA GLU A 25 -8.99 6.97 13.88
C GLU A 25 -8.73 8.42 13.48
N HIS A 26 -7.47 8.82 13.41
CA HIS A 26 -7.08 10.13 12.88
C HIS A 26 -7.51 10.29 11.41
N GLY A 27 -7.27 9.25 10.59
CA GLY A 27 -7.71 9.21 9.21
C GLY A 27 -9.24 9.31 9.04
N ASP A 28 -10.04 8.65 9.87
CA ASP A 28 -11.50 8.76 9.86
C ASP A 28 -11.96 10.21 10.10
N ALA A 29 -11.37 10.91 11.07
CA ALA A 29 -11.68 12.31 11.32
C ALA A 29 -11.32 13.21 10.12
N GLU A 30 -10.10 13.07 9.58
CA GLU A 30 -9.66 13.87 8.43
C GLU A 30 -10.47 13.59 7.15
N LEU A 31 -10.88 12.34 6.92
CA LEU A 31 -11.73 11.96 5.79
C LEU A 31 -13.12 12.61 5.86
N ARG A 32 -13.59 12.99 7.06
CA ARG A 32 -14.90 13.64 7.28
C ARG A 32 -14.84 15.16 7.18
N ASP A 33 -13.74 15.77 7.60
CA ASP A 33 -13.61 17.24 7.71
C ASP A 33 -13.04 17.92 6.45
N GLY A 34 -12.58 17.13 5.47
CA GLY A 34 -11.94 17.60 4.25
C GLY A 34 -10.54 17.02 4.12
N GLU A 35 -10.43 15.91 3.40
CA GLU A 35 -9.20 15.13 3.32
C GLU A 35 -8.05 15.84 2.60
N THR A 36 -6.82 15.48 2.97
CA THR A 36 -5.65 15.69 2.12
C THR A 36 -5.33 14.40 1.34
N PRO A 37 -4.62 14.47 0.20
CA PRO A 37 -4.16 13.26 -0.50
C PRO A 37 -3.33 12.31 0.39
N GLU A 38 -2.66 12.85 1.41
CA GLU A 38 -1.84 12.12 2.38
C GLU A 38 -2.70 11.32 3.38
N THR A 39 -3.86 11.85 3.79
CA THR A 39 -4.82 11.18 4.69
C THR A 39 -5.20 9.77 4.21
N ILE A 40 -5.60 9.66 2.92
CA ILE A 40 -5.96 8.37 2.30
C ILE A 40 -4.75 7.41 2.29
N HIS A 41 -3.56 7.94 1.99
CA HIS A 41 -2.34 7.13 1.94
C HIS A 41 -2.04 6.51 3.31
N ASP A 42 -2.01 7.33 4.35
CA ASP A 42 -1.60 6.91 5.68
C ASP A 42 -2.62 5.96 6.32
N THR A 43 -3.92 6.25 6.17
CA THR A 43 -5.01 5.35 6.59
C THR A 43 -4.88 3.98 5.91
N ARG A 44 -4.64 3.94 4.59
CA ARG A 44 -4.40 2.67 3.86
C ARG A 44 -3.16 1.94 4.36
N VAL A 45 -2.10 2.66 4.70
CA VAL A 45 -0.86 2.04 5.20
C VAL A 45 -1.10 1.42 6.57
N ALA A 46 -1.79 2.12 7.48
CA ALA A 46 -2.13 1.64 8.81
C ALA A 46 -2.99 0.36 8.74
N MET A 47 -4.07 0.36 7.95
CA MET A 47 -4.91 -0.84 7.74
C MET A 47 -4.10 -2.01 7.18
N ARG A 48 -3.21 -1.75 6.22
CA ARG A 48 -2.35 -2.79 5.63
C ARG A 48 -1.35 -3.37 6.64
N ARG A 49 -0.85 -2.54 7.57
CA ARG A 49 0.03 -2.99 8.64
C ARG A 49 -0.71 -3.91 9.61
N ILE A 50 -1.92 -3.54 10.07
CA ILE A 50 -2.76 -4.42 10.90
C ILE A 50 -3.00 -5.74 10.18
N ARG A 51 -3.51 -5.70 8.95
CA ARG A 51 -3.75 -6.92 8.14
C ARG A 51 -2.51 -7.80 7.98
N SER A 52 -1.35 -7.19 7.77
CA SER A 52 -0.09 -7.92 7.70
C SER A 52 0.26 -8.57 9.03
N THR A 53 0.05 -7.88 10.15
CA THR A 53 0.23 -8.40 11.50
C THR A 53 -0.67 -9.62 11.73
N LEU A 54 -1.97 -9.50 11.44
CA LEU A 54 -2.94 -10.59 11.56
C LEU A 54 -2.51 -11.83 10.78
N ARG A 55 -2.02 -11.65 9.55
CA ARG A 55 -1.58 -12.76 8.69
C ARG A 55 -0.25 -13.38 9.09
N VAL A 56 0.72 -12.56 9.52
CA VAL A 56 2.06 -13.06 9.86
C VAL A 56 2.07 -13.71 11.23
N PHE A 57 1.35 -13.13 12.19
CA PHE A 57 1.35 -13.53 13.60
C PHE A 57 0.06 -14.23 14.03
N ALA A 58 -0.71 -14.78 13.09
CA ALA A 58 -1.98 -15.48 13.34
C ALA A 58 -1.91 -16.50 14.49
N THR A 59 -0.78 -17.19 14.65
CA THR A 59 -0.60 -18.25 15.67
C THR A 59 -0.48 -17.74 17.10
N VAL A 60 -0.33 -16.43 17.33
CA VAL A 60 -0.21 -15.82 18.67
C VAL A 60 -1.38 -14.90 19.00
N LEU A 61 -2.38 -14.86 18.13
CA LEU A 61 -3.59 -14.05 18.28
C LEU A 61 -4.74 -14.95 18.70
N ASP A 62 -5.67 -14.38 19.47
CA ASP A 62 -6.94 -15.02 19.78
C ASP A 62 -7.84 -14.98 18.52
N GLY A 63 -7.97 -16.13 17.84
CA GLY A 63 -8.72 -16.26 16.59
C GLY A 63 -10.16 -15.78 16.68
N PRO A 64 -10.96 -16.27 17.64
CA PRO A 64 -12.29 -15.74 17.94
C PRO A 64 -12.34 -14.22 18.12
N ALA A 65 -11.41 -13.62 18.87
CA ALA A 65 -11.37 -12.16 19.04
C ALA A 65 -10.95 -11.40 17.76
N VAL A 66 -10.13 -12.04 16.89
CA VAL A 66 -9.76 -11.46 15.58
C VAL A 66 -10.95 -11.49 14.60
N GLY A 67 -11.76 -12.54 14.61
CA GLY A 67 -12.87 -12.72 13.67
C GLY A 67 -12.43 -12.57 12.20
N ASP A 68 -13.22 -11.84 11.39
CA ASP A 68 -12.89 -11.50 9.99
C ASP A 68 -12.27 -10.10 9.84
N MET A 69 -11.52 -9.61 10.83
CA MET A 69 -10.92 -8.27 10.77
C MET A 69 -10.02 -8.04 9.54
N ASP A 70 -9.33 -9.08 9.03
CA ASP A 70 -8.56 -8.95 7.77
C ASP A 70 -9.45 -8.71 6.55
N GLY A 71 -10.65 -9.32 6.53
CA GLY A 71 -11.67 -9.12 5.49
C GLY A 71 -12.23 -7.69 5.53
N GLU A 72 -12.62 -7.22 6.71
CA GLU A 72 -13.17 -5.87 6.90
C GLU A 72 -12.15 -4.78 6.56
N LEU A 73 -10.92 -4.89 7.07
CA LEU A 73 -9.83 -3.98 6.70
C LEU A 73 -9.47 -4.08 5.22
N LYS A 74 -9.64 -5.25 4.58
CA LYS A 74 -9.40 -5.40 3.13
C LYS A 74 -10.45 -4.66 2.33
N TRP A 75 -11.71 -4.77 2.73
CA TRP A 75 -12.83 -4.12 2.07
C TRP A 75 -12.67 -2.60 2.09
N PHE A 76 -12.52 -2.00 3.28
CA PHE A 76 -12.42 -0.54 3.36
C PHE A 76 -11.12 -0.01 2.75
N ALA A 77 -9.99 -0.71 2.96
CA ALA A 77 -8.77 -0.35 2.29
C ALA A 77 -8.91 -0.42 0.76
N ALA A 78 -9.71 -1.32 0.18
CA ALA A 78 -9.92 -1.35 -1.27
C ALA A 78 -10.57 -0.06 -1.78
N LEU A 79 -11.61 0.43 -1.09
CA LEU A 79 -12.30 1.69 -1.43
C LEU A 79 -11.36 2.90 -1.41
N LEU A 80 -10.54 3.02 -0.35
CA LEU A 80 -9.49 4.04 -0.29
C LEU A 80 -8.50 3.90 -1.46
N GLY A 81 -8.32 2.70 -2.00
CA GLY A 81 -7.42 2.42 -3.10
C GLY A 81 -7.90 2.94 -4.43
N ASP A 82 -9.18 2.78 -4.72
CA ASP A 82 -9.78 3.29 -5.95
C ASP A 82 -9.55 4.80 -6.09
N VAL A 83 -9.64 5.55 -4.98
CA VAL A 83 -9.31 6.99 -4.95
C VAL A 83 -7.81 7.22 -5.04
N ARG A 84 -7.01 6.52 -4.24
CA ARG A 84 -5.56 6.75 -4.16
C ARG A 84 -4.84 6.48 -5.49
N ASP A 85 -5.27 5.48 -6.23
CA ASP A 85 -4.63 5.11 -7.48
C ASP A 85 -4.75 6.26 -8.50
N CYS A 86 -5.90 6.96 -8.55
CA CYS A 86 -6.08 8.17 -9.35
C CYS A 86 -5.13 9.30 -8.91
N GLN A 87 -5.03 9.56 -7.60
CA GLN A 87 -4.13 10.59 -7.06
C GLN A 87 -2.65 10.33 -7.38
N VAL A 88 -2.22 9.07 -7.31
CA VAL A 88 -0.85 8.66 -7.68
C VAL A 88 -0.60 8.91 -9.15
N GLN A 89 -1.53 8.51 -10.02
CA GLN A 89 -1.40 8.74 -11.46
C GLN A 89 -1.41 10.23 -11.83
N GLN A 90 -2.30 11.02 -11.21
CA GLN A 90 -2.40 12.46 -11.44
C GLN A 90 -1.08 13.16 -11.10
N ARG A 91 -0.50 12.86 -9.93
CA ARG A 91 0.78 13.42 -9.50
C ARG A 91 1.89 13.01 -10.47
N ARG A 92 2.00 11.72 -10.76
CA ARG A 92 3.03 11.16 -11.65
C ARG A 92 3.01 11.77 -13.05
N PHE A 93 1.82 11.90 -13.65
CA PHE A 93 1.67 12.48 -14.98
C PHE A 93 1.90 13.99 -14.99
N SER A 94 1.44 14.71 -13.96
CA SER A 94 1.70 16.15 -13.86
C SER A 94 3.20 16.43 -13.75
N GLU A 95 3.90 15.74 -12.85
CA GLU A 95 5.36 15.86 -12.69
C GLU A 95 6.11 15.52 -13.99
N ALA A 96 5.67 14.50 -14.71
CA ALA A 96 6.28 14.13 -15.99
C ALA A 96 6.05 15.17 -17.09
N LEU A 97 4.87 15.81 -17.12
CA LEU A 97 4.56 16.90 -18.05
C LEU A 97 5.28 18.20 -17.68
N ASP A 98 5.46 18.48 -16.39
CA ASP A 98 6.20 19.65 -15.90
C ASP A 98 7.69 19.58 -16.24
N ALA A 99 8.23 18.36 -16.38
CA ALA A 99 9.61 18.13 -16.81
C ALA A 99 9.77 18.03 -18.35
N MET A 100 8.68 18.11 -19.12
CA MET A 100 8.70 17.98 -20.57
C MET A 100 8.80 19.35 -21.25
N PRO A 101 9.62 19.52 -22.32
CA PRO A 101 9.59 20.73 -23.14
C PRO A 101 8.19 21.02 -23.66
N GLU A 102 7.76 22.28 -23.59
CA GLU A 102 6.38 22.70 -23.89
C GLU A 102 5.99 22.39 -25.34
N GLU A 103 6.94 22.48 -26.28
CA GLU A 103 6.77 22.13 -27.69
C GLU A 103 6.41 20.65 -27.93
N LEU A 104 6.64 19.76 -26.97
CA LEU A 104 6.28 18.34 -27.03
C LEU A 104 4.92 18.04 -26.40
N ILE A 105 4.26 19.03 -25.79
CA ILE A 105 2.92 18.91 -25.20
C ILE A 105 1.89 19.35 -26.25
N LEU A 106 1.42 18.40 -27.06
CA LEU A 106 0.58 18.67 -28.22
C LEU A 106 -0.90 18.51 -27.88
N GLY A 107 -1.61 19.63 -27.87
CA GLY A 107 -3.05 19.68 -27.58
C GLY A 107 -3.36 19.71 -26.07
N PRO A 108 -4.62 19.42 -25.68
CA PRO A 108 -5.12 19.63 -24.33
C PRO A 108 -4.71 18.52 -23.32
N VAL A 109 -3.50 17.97 -23.44
CA VAL A 109 -3.03 16.77 -22.73
C VAL A 109 -3.21 16.87 -21.21
N ARG A 110 -2.82 18.01 -20.63
CA ARG A 110 -2.95 18.27 -19.18
C ARG A 110 -4.39 18.22 -18.71
N SER A 111 -5.30 18.91 -19.41
CA SER A 111 -6.72 18.93 -19.09
C SER A 111 -7.40 17.59 -19.35
N ARG A 112 -7.01 16.87 -20.41
CA ARG A 112 -7.56 15.55 -20.75
C ARG A 112 -7.18 14.50 -19.71
N ILE A 113 -5.92 14.42 -19.31
CA ILE A 113 -5.48 13.52 -18.22
C ILE A 113 -6.25 13.80 -16.94
N ARG A 114 -6.39 15.08 -16.57
CA ARG A 114 -7.15 15.49 -15.39
C ARG A 114 -8.61 15.04 -15.48
N ALA A 115 -9.27 15.29 -16.61
CA ALA A 115 -10.67 14.93 -16.81
C ALA A 115 -10.87 13.41 -16.75
N ASP A 116 -10.02 12.63 -17.41
CA ASP A 116 -10.10 11.18 -17.44
C ASP A 116 -9.90 10.57 -16.04
N LEU A 117 -8.92 11.06 -15.28
CA LEU A 117 -8.70 10.61 -13.90
C LEU A 117 -9.82 11.05 -12.95
N GLN A 118 -10.37 12.26 -13.11
CA GLN A 118 -11.52 12.72 -12.33
C GLN A 118 -12.78 11.90 -12.61
N ALA A 119 -12.99 11.46 -13.85
CA ALA A 119 -14.11 10.59 -14.21
C ALA A 119 -14.07 9.23 -13.49
N ILE A 120 -12.88 8.78 -13.07
CA ILE A 120 -12.69 7.57 -12.26
C ILE A 120 -12.75 7.87 -10.76
N GLU A 121 -12.10 8.96 -10.33
CA GLU A 121 -11.95 9.33 -8.93
C GLU A 121 -13.28 9.75 -8.30
N LEU A 122 -14.10 10.56 -8.98
CA LEU A 122 -15.35 11.09 -8.41
C LEU A 122 -16.34 9.97 -8.01
N PRO A 123 -16.62 8.96 -8.86
CA PRO A 123 -17.43 7.81 -8.44
C PRO A 123 -16.79 6.99 -7.30
N ALA A 124 -15.45 6.86 -7.29
CA ALA A 124 -14.76 6.15 -6.22
C ALA A 124 -14.91 6.87 -4.86
N ARG A 125 -14.83 8.21 -4.87
CA ARG A 125 -15.08 9.05 -3.70
C ARG A 125 -16.51 8.91 -3.20
N ALA A 126 -17.49 8.95 -4.09
CA ALA A 126 -18.88 8.74 -3.71
C ALA A 126 -19.10 7.39 -3.00
N ARG A 127 -18.52 6.30 -3.53
CA ARG A 127 -18.58 4.97 -2.89
C ARG A 127 -17.87 4.93 -1.54
N LEU A 128 -16.73 5.62 -1.40
CA LEU A 128 -16.00 5.72 -0.14
C LEU A 128 -16.86 6.45 0.91
N SER A 129 -17.44 7.59 0.56
CA SER A 129 -18.32 8.36 1.44
C SER A 129 -19.56 7.58 1.85
N GLU A 130 -20.22 6.89 0.91
CA GLU A 130 -21.35 6.01 1.22
C GLU A 130 -20.95 4.88 2.18
N ALA A 131 -19.80 4.25 1.95
CA ALA A 131 -19.29 3.21 2.83
C ALA A 131 -18.99 3.73 4.25
N MET A 132 -18.46 4.94 4.38
CA MET A 132 -18.20 5.58 5.68
C MET A 132 -19.47 5.87 6.49
N GLU A 133 -20.62 5.94 5.81
CA GLU A 133 -21.93 6.09 6.44
C GLU A 133 -22.64 4.76 6.71
N SER A 134 -22.02 3.62 6.39
CA SER A 134 -22.61 2.29 6.60
C SER A 134 -22.40 1.75 8.02
N ASP A 135 -23.33 0.91 8.48
CA ASP A 135 -23.20 0.19 9.75
C ASP A 135 -21.98 -0.73 9.77
N ARG A 136 -21.62 -1.28 8.60
CA ARG A 136 -20.42 -2.10 8.43
C ARG A 136 -19.15 -1.33 8.80
N TYR A 137 -19.00 -0.09 8.33
CA TYR A 137 -17.84 0.73 8.66
C TYR A 137 -17.84 1.15 10.15
N ARG A 138 -19.00 1.51 10.69
CA ARG A 138 -19.15 1.79 12.12
C ARG A 138 -18.72 0.60 12.99
N ALA A 139 -19.14 -0.61 12.63
CA ALA A 139 -18.76 -1.84 13.32
C ALA A 139 -17.24 -2.12 13.23
N LEU A 140 -16.62 -1.88 12.07
CA LEU A 140 -15.16 -1.98 11.90
C LEU A 140 -14.43 -1.03 12.86
N LEU A 141 -14.80 0.26 12.91
CA LEU A 141 -14.15 1.22 13.80
C LEU A 141 -14.38 0.90 15.28
N ALA A 142 -15.59 0.47 15.66
CA ALA A 142 -15.90 0.05 17.01
C ALA A 142 -15.02 -1.14 17.45
N ALA A 143 -14.91 -2.18 16.62
CA ALA A 143 -14.07 -3.34 16.92
C ALA A 143 -12.58 -2.98 17.05
N LEU A 144 -12.07 -2.04 16.23
CA LEU A 144 -10.70 -1.54 16.37
C LEU A 144 -10.50 -0.74 17.66
N ARG A 145 -11.50 0.04 18.09
CA ARG A 145 -11.47 0.76 19.38
C ARG A 145 -11.45 -0.22 20.54
N ASP A 146 -12.30 -1.24 20.52
CA ASP A 146 -12.35 -2.26 21.56
C ASP A 146 -11.00 -2.97 21.73
N TRP A 147 -10.24 -3.18 20.64
CA TRP A 147 -8.90 -3.76 20.70
C TRP A 147 -7.87 -2.93 21.47
N ARG A 148 -8.12 -1.63 21.68
CA ARG A 148 -7.24 -0.78 22.50
C ARG A 148 -7.31 -1.16 23.97
N ASP A 149 -8.49 -1.56 24.44
CA ASP A 149 -8.76 -1.95 25.83
C ASP A 149 -8.67 -3.46 26.03
N ALA A 150 -9.06 -4.23 25.01
CA ALA A 150 -9.06 -5.69 24.99
C ALA A 150 -8.35 -6.19 23.71
N PRO A 151 -7.00 -6.14 23.66
CA PRO A 151 -6.26 -6.57 22.49
C PRO A 151 -6.52 -8.06 22.19
N PRO A 152 -6.47 -8.49 20.92
CA PRO A 152 -6.85 -9.85 20.51
C PRO A 152 -5.74 -10.88 20.81
N VAL A 153 -5.37 -11.00 22.09
CA VAL A 153 -4.34 -11.87 22.63
C VAL A 153 -4.84 -12.46 23.94
N ASP A 154 -4.92 -13.79 24.02
CA ASP A 154 -5.41 -14.54 25.17
C ASP A 154 -4.30 -14.92 26.18
N GLN A 155 -3.05 -15.02 25.71
CA GLN A 155 -1.91 -15.48 26.51
C GLN A 155 -0.63 -14.64 26.29
N PRO A 156 0.30 -14.61 27.27
CA PRO A 156 1.59 -13.96 27.10
C PRO A 156 2.38 -14.53 25.91
N ILE A 157 2.87 -13.66 25.04
CA ILE A 157 3.60 -14.02 23.83
C ILE A 157 5.09 -14.14 24.16
N SER A 158 5.77 -15.17 23.68
CA SER A 158 7.24 -15.23 23.79
C SER A 158 7.92 -14.48 22.63
N VAL A 159 9.16 -13.99 22.85
CA VAL A 159 9.95 -13.36 21.77
C VAL A 159 10.14 -14.32 20.59
N GLU A 160 10.28 -15.62 20.88
CA GLU A 160 10.43 -16.67 19.89
C GLU A 160 9.19 -16.85 19.02
N ALA A 161 8.00 -16.73 19.62
CA ALA A 161 6.72 -16.82 18.92
C ALA A 161 6.53 -15.69 17.90
N LEU A 162 7.16 -14.52 18.09
CA LEU A 162 7.24 -13.47 17.06
C LEU A 162 8.42 -13.67 16.09
N ARG A 163 9.54 -14.25 16.56
CA ARG A 163 10.75 -14.41 15.74
C ARG A 163 10.54 -15.38 14.59
N LYS A 164 9.98 -16.57 14.85
CA LYS A 164 9.79 -17.62 13.82
C LYS A 164 8.93 -17.14 12.64
N PRO A 165 7.70 -16.61 12.83
CA PRO A 165 6.88 -16.15 11.71
C PRO A 165 7.50 -14.98 10.95
N ALA A 166 8.16 -14.03 11.65
CA ALA A 166 8.86 -12.94 11.00
C ALA A 166 10.00 -13.45 10.09
N ARG A 167 10.78 -14.44 10.56
CA ARG A 167 11.83 -15.06 9.72
C ARG A 167 11.26 -15.79 8.52
N ARG A 168 10.14 -16.51 8.68
CA ARG A 168 9.43 -17.15 7.55
C ARG A 168 8.95 -16.12 6.53
N ALA A 169 8.45 -14.97 6.98
CA ALA A 169 8.02 -13.88 6.10
C ALA A 169 9.19 -13.31 5.28
N GLN A 170 10.37 -13.16 5.89
CA GLN A 170 11.61 -12.73 5.21
C GLN A 170 12.03 -13.72 4.14
N LEU A 171 12.23 -15.00 4.50
CA LEU A 171 12.64 -16.05 3.56
C LEU A 171 11.67 -16.17 2.37
N LYS A 172 10.37 -16.01 2.62
CA LYS A 172 9.34 -16.01 1.58
C LYS A 172 9.42 -14.77 0.68
N ALA A 173 9.79 -13.61 1.22
CA ALA A 173 10.00 -12.40 0.44
C ALA A 173 11.22 -12.56 -0.47
N ASP A 174 12.34 -13.01 0.08
CA ASP A 174 13.61 -13.19 -0.64
C ASP A 174 13.44 -14.20 -1.78
N ARG A 175 12.83 -15.36 -1.50
CA ARG A 175 12.54 -16.38 -2.52
C ARG A 175 11.67 -15.86 -3.66
N ARG A 176 10.67 -15.03 -3.33
CA ARG A 176 9.77 -14.46 -4.35
C ARG A 176 10.43 -13.37 -5.17
N LEU A 177 11.30 -12.57 -4.55
CA LEU A 177 12.07 -11.56 -5.25
C LEU A 177 13.02 -12.24 -6.25
N ALA A 178 13.81 -13.22 -5.82
CA ALA A 178 14.70 -13.97 -6.69
C ALA A 178 13.94 -14.63 -7.87
N ALA A 179 12.82 -15.29 -7.58
CA ALA A 179 12.00 -15.91 -8.64
C ALA A 179 11.40 -14.88 -9.62
N ALA A 180 10.97 -13.72 -9.13
CA ALA A 180 10.38 -12.68 -9.98
C ALA A 180 11.42 -12.01 -10.88
N LEU A 181 12.63 -11.76 -10.36
CA LEU A 181 13.72 -11.17 -11.15
C LEU A 181 14.23 -12.15 -12.21
N ALA A 182 14.31 -13.43 -11.89
CA ALA A 182 14.69 -14.46 -12.87
C ALA A 182 13.66 -14.61 -14.00
N SER A 183 12.36 -14.43 -13.73
CA SER A 183 11.31 -14.59 -14.74
C SER A 183 11.02 -13.33 -15.55
N GLY A 184 11.33 -12.15 -15.01
CA GLY A 184 10.96 -10.87 -15.63
C GLY A 184 9.45 -10.63 -15.73
N ASP A 185 8.63 -11.34 -14.94
CA ASP A 185 7.17 -11.27 -14.97
C ASP A 185 6.64 -10.22 -13.98
N ASP A 186 5.89 -9.23 -14.48
CA ASP A 186 5.26 -8.18 -13.68
C ASP A 186 4.35 -8.72 -12.58
N VAL A 187 3.63 -9.82 -12.85
CA VAL A 187 2.75 -10.46 -11.87
C VAL A 187 3.57 -11.04 -10.72
N MET A 188 4.73 -11.61 -11.02
CA MET A 188 5.65 -12.14 -10.01
C MET A 188 6.32 -11.01 -9.22
N LEU A 189 6.71 -9.91 -9.86
CA LEU A 189 7.23 -8.71 -9.20
C LEU A 189 6.19 -8.12 -8.24
N HIS A 190 4.93 -8.06 -8.65
CA HIS A 190 3.84 -7.62 -7.79
C HIS A 190 3.65 -8.54 -6.56
N LYS A 191 3.75 -9.86 -6.74
CA LYS A 191 3.70 -10.84 -5.64
C LYS A 191 4.91 -10.72 -4.70
N ALA A 192 6.09 -10.40 -5.24
CA ALA A 192 7.31 -10.13 -4.48
C ALA A 192 7.18 -8.85 -3.65
N ARG A 193 6.70 -7.73 -4.24
CA ARG A 193 6.38 -6.48 -3.52
C ARG A 193 5.45 -6.70 -2.34
N LYS A 194 4.37 -7.47 -2.55
CA LYS A 194 3.43 -7.85 -1.47
C LYS A 194 4.13 -8.63 -0.35
N ALA A 195 5.12 -9.48 -0.67
CA ALA A 195 5.88 -10.23 0.32
C ALA A 195 6.91 -9.36 1.05
N ALA A 196 7.64 -8.49 0.35
CA ALA A 196 8.55 -7.51 0.93
C ALA A 196 7.84 -6.57 1.92
N LYS A 197 6.65 -6.06 1.56
CA LYS A 197 5.79 -5.28 2.48
C LYS A 197 5.50 -6.03 3.78
N ARG A 198 5.12 -7.32 3.69
CA ARG A 198 4.84 -8.14 4.88
C ARG A 198 6.09 -8.38 5.73
N ALA A 199 7.23 -8.66 5.09
CA ALA A 199 8.51 -8.85 5.79
C ALA A 199 8.95 -7.55 6.50
N ARG A 200 8.76 -6.39 5.85
CA ARG A 200 9.00 -5.07 6.45
C ARG A 200 8.13 -4.85 7.68
N TYR A 201 6.82 -5.03 7.58
CA TYR A 201 5.90 -4.81 8.71
C TYR A 201 6.16 -5.77 9.88
N ALA A 202 6.48 -7.04 9.60
CA ALA A 202 6.88 -7.99 10.62
C ALA A 202 8.19 -7.58 11.33
N ALA A 203 9.09 -6.88 10.64
CA ALA A 203 10.30 -6.32 11.22
C ALA A 203 10.04 -5.00 11.98
N GLU A 204 9.12 -4.15 11.49
CA GLU A 204 8.68 -2.92 12.18
C GLU A 204 8.13 -3.25 13.57
N LEU A 205 7.22 -4.23 13.69
CA LEU A 205 6.65 -4.69 14.96
C LEU A 205 7.74 -5.15 15.95
N ARG A 206 8.80 -5.80 15.45
CA ARG A 206 9.85 -6.40 16.28
C ARG A 206 11.03 -5.47 16.55
N LYS A 207 10.93 -4.18 16.19
CA LYS A 207 12.05 -3.20 16.22
C LYS A 207 12.73 -3.09 17.59
N HIS A 208 11.96 -3.15 18.68
CA HIS A 208 12.46 -3.05 20.05
C HIS A 208 12.93 -4.40 20.64
N LEU A 209 12.57 -5.51 20.01
CA LEU A 209 12.92 -6.86 20.45
C LEU A 209 14.18 -7.41 19.77
N ASN A 210 14.63 -6.79 18.70
CA ASN A 210 15.73 -7.28 17.88
C ASN A 210 16.56 -6.12 17.30
N LYS A 211 17.84 -6.03 17.71
CA LYS A 211 18.78 -5.01 17.18
C LYS A 211 18.92 -5.06 15.65
N GLY A 212 18.78 -6.24 15.04
CA GLY A 212 18.82 -6.41 13.58
C GLY A 212 17.57 -5.95 12.83
N ALA A 213 16.44 -5.75 13.52
CA ALA A 213 15.16 -5.40 12.88
C ALA A 213 15.22 -4.07 12.11
N LYS A 214 15.97 -3.07 12.61
CA LYS A 214 16.16 -1.80 11.89
C LYS A 214 16.82 -2.00 10.51
N ARG A 215 17.80 -2.90 10.41
CA ARG A 215 18.46 -3.23 9.14
C ARG A 215 17.49 -3.93 8.19
N THR A 216 16.72 -4.88 8.70
CA THR A 216 15.67 -5.57 7.93
C THR A 216 14.60 -4.60 7.40
N VAL A 217 14.14 -3.66 8.23
CA VAL A 217 13.16 -2.65 7.80
C VAL A 217 13.71 -1.81 6.66
N ARG A 218 14.97 -1.34 6.76
CA ARG A 218 15.60 -0.56 5.69
C ARG A 218 15.72 -1.35 4.38
N HIS A 219 16.20 -2.58 4.46
CA HIS A 219 16.36 -3.45 3.29
C HIS A 219 15.03 -3.66 2.54
N TYR A 220 13.97 -4.10 3.25
CA TYR A 220 12.67 -4.29 2.58
C TYR A 220 11.96 -2.99 2.24
N LYS A 221 12.29 -1.85 2.88
CA LYS A 221 11.81 -0.54 2.44
C LYS A 221 12.38 -0.18 1.08
N GLN A 222 13.66 -0.47 0.84
CA GLN A 222 14.29 -0.24 -0.47
C GLN A 222 13.65 -1.11 -1.56
N ILE A 223 13.55 -2.43 -1.32
CA ILE A 223 12.86 -3.36 -2.25
C ILE A 223 11.42 -2.92 -2.50
N GLN A 224 10.68 -2.56 -1.44
CA GLN A 224 9.30 -2.09 -1.58
C GLN A 224 9.19 -0.85 -2.47
N SER A 225 10.12 0.10 -2.34
CA SER A 225 10.10 1.37 -3.07
C SER A 225 10.34 1.11 -4.55
N LEU A 226 11.43 0.41 -4.90
CA LEU A 226 11.73 0.04 -6.30
C LEU A 226 10.60 -0.75 -6.98
N LEU A 227 10.13 -1.82 -6.34
CA LEU A 227 9.02 -2.60 -6.91
C LEU A 227 7.70 -1.81 -6.90
N GLY A 228 7.63 -0.74 -6.12
CA GLY A 228 6.50 0.18 -6.15
C GLY A 228 6.51 1.07 -7.35
N ASP A 229 7.62 1.71 -7.58
CA ASP A 229 7.79 2.59 -8.73
C ASP A 229 7.58 1.78 -10.02
N HIS A 230 8.10 0.53 -10.07
CA HIS A 230 7.82 -0.41 -11.15
C HIS A 230 6.33 -0.74 -11.28
N GLN A 231 5.62 -1.09 -10.21
CA GLN A 231 4.18 -1.35 -10.32
C GLN A 231 3.41 -0.13 -10.83
N ASP A 232 3.78 1.05 -10.35
CA ASP A 232 3.14 2.31 -10.72
C ASP A 232 3.45 2.64 -12.20
N THR A 233 4.64 2.31 -12.74
CA THR A 233 4.92 2.39 -14.19
C THR A 233 4.00 1.50 -15.02
N VAL A 234 3.72 0.26 -14.57
CA VAL A 234 2.88 -0.69 -15.33
C VAL A 234 1.44 -0.17 -15.42
N VAL A 235 0.91 0.36 -14.32
CA VAL A 235 -0.43 0.99 -14.29
C VAL A 235 -0.44 2.26 -15.14
N ALA A 236 0.60 3.09 -15.02
CA ALA A 236 0.74 4.32 -15.78
C ALA A 236 0.82 4.07 -17.30
N ALA A 237 1.62 3.09 -17.72
CA ALA A 237 1.80 2.74 -19.11
C ALA A 237 0.48 2.26 -19.76
N ASP A 238 -0.31 1.43 -19.08
CA ASP A 238 -1.60 1.02 -19.64
C ASP A 238 -2.58 2.19 -19.75
N ALA A 239 -2.67 3.05 -18.73
CA ALA A 239 -3.52 4.25 -18.78
C ALA A 239 -3.12 5.20 -19.92
N LEU A 240 -1.83 5.49 -20.06
CA LEU A 240 -1.30 6.35 -21.13
C LEU A 240 -1.54 5.77 -22.51
N ARG A 241 -1.42 4.45 -22.68
CA ARG A 241 -1.71 3.77 -23.94
C ARG A 241 -3.19 3.93 -24.32
N GLN A 242 -4.10 3.77 -23.36
CA GLN A 242 -5.53 3.96 -23.59
C GLN A 242 -5.84 5.41 -23.97
N MET A 243 -5.27 6.38 -23.25
CA MET A 243 -5.42 7.81 -23.58
C MET A 243 -4.85 8.16 -24.96
N ALA A 244 -3.70 7.60 -25.33
CA ALA A 244 -3.09 7.81 -26.65
C ALA A 244 -3.98 7.32 -27.79
N VAL A 245 -4.63 6.16 -27.63
CA VAL A 245 -5.57 5.61 -28.61
C VAL A 245 -6.79 6.52 -28.78
N THR A 246 -7.37 7.00 -27.67
CA THR A 246 -8.50 7.93 -27.71
C THR A 246 -8.13 9.28 -28.33
N ALA A 247 -6.99 9.85 -27.94
CA ALA A 247 -6.51 11.12 -28.46
C ALA A 247 -6.19 11.02 -29.97
N GLY A 248 -5.63 9.90 -30.43
CA GLY A 248 -5.30 9.68 -31.84
C GLY A 248 -6.50 9.59 -32.78
N THR A 249 -7.71 9.38 -32.26
CA THR A 249 -8.96 9.35 -33.03
C THR A 249 -9.86 10.57 -32.80
N THR A 250 -9.51 11.44 -31.86
CA THR A 250 -10.28 12.64 -31.52
C THR A 250 -9.82 13.82 -32.36
N VAL A 251 -10.75 14.48 -33.06
CA VAL A 251 -10.43 15.64 -33.92
C VAL A 251 -9.82 16.77 -33.08
N GLY A 252 -8.63 17.22 -33.47
CA GLY A 252 -7.90 18.29 -32.78
C GLY A 252 -7.02 17.84 -31.62
N GLU A 253 -6.95 16.52 -31.34
CA GLU A 253 -6.03 15.96 -30.36
C GLU A 253 -4.88 15.19 -31.01
N ASN A 254 -3.86 14.89 -30.21
CA ASN A 254 -2.65 14.22 -30.67
C ASN A 254 -2.17 13.19 -29.64
N GLY A 255 -1.95 11.94 -30.08
CA GLY A 255 -1.44 10.86 -29.24
C GLY A 255 0.05 10.95 -28.89
N PHE A 256 0.81 11.85 -29.53
CA PHE A 256 2.26 11.93 -29.42
C PHE A 256 2.75 12.13 -27.98
N SER A 257 2.23 13.10 -27.25
CA SER A 257 2.66 13.38 -25.87
C SER A 257 2.38 12.20 -24.93
N TYR A 258 1.25 11.51 -25.11
CA TYR A 258 0.95 10.28 -24.39
C TYR A 258 1.93 9.16 -24.72
N GLY A 259 2.32 9.04 -25.99
CA GLY A 259 3.36 8.10 -26.43
C GLY A 259 4.74 8.38 -25.79
N MET A 260 5.11 9.66 -25.66
CA MET A 260 6.35 10.07 -24.98
C MET A 260 6.31 9.74 -23.49
N LEU A 261 5.19 10.02 -22.81
CA LEU A 261 4.99 9.62 -21.41
C LEU A 261 5.02 8.10 -21.26
N TYR A 262 4.41 7.34 -22.17
CA TYR A 262 4.42 5.88 -22.15
C TYR A 262 5.86 5.34 -22.26
N ALA A 263 6.64 5.87 -23.22
CA ALA A 263 8.04 5.48 -23.40
C ALA A 263 8.88 5.76 -22.15
N ARG A 264 8.65 6.90 -21.48
CA ARG A 264 9.27 7.24 -20.19
C ARG A 264 8.92 6.21 -19.11
N GLU A 265 7.66 5.83 -18.97
CA GLU A 265 7.26 4.81 -17.98
C GLU A 265 7.90 3.45 -18.26
N GLN A 266 8.01 3.05 -19.53
CA GLN A 266 8.72 1.82 -19.91
C GLN A 266 10.23 1.87 -19.57
N GLN A 267 10.86 3.04 -19.70
CA GLN A 267 12.26 3.22 -19.29
C GLN A 267 12.43 3.10 -17.78
N ILE A 268 11.57 3.76 -16.99
CA ILE A 268 11.59 3.65 -15.53
C ILE A 268 11.35 2.20 -15.11
N ALA A 269 10.42 1.50 -15.76
CA ALA A 269 10.13 0.10 -15.45
C ALA A 269 11.38 -0.80 -15.62
N ARG A 270 12.16 -0.57 -16.68
CA ARG A 270 13.44 -1.26 -16.91
C ARG A 270 14.47 -0.91 -15.83
N GLN A 271 14.64 0.37 -15.51
CA GLN A 271 15.57 0.81 -14.47
C GLN A 271 15.24 0.19 -13.11
N CYS A 272 13.96 0.20 -12.70
CA CYS A 272 13.56 -0.40 -11.44
C CYS A 272 13.86 -1.91 -11.36
N ARG A 273 13.82 -2.62 -12.50
CA ARG A 273 14.19 -4.05 -12.56
C ARG A 273 15.70 -4.24 -12.43
N GLU A 274 16.49 -3.42 -13.12
CA GLU A 274 17.95 -3.42 -13.02
C GLU A 274 18.41 -3.10 -11.59
N ASP A 275 17.84 -2.07 -10.96
CA ASP A 275 18.14 -1.70 -9.59
C ASP A 275 17.73 -2.80 -8.60
N ALA A 276 16.61 -3.49 -8.87
CA ALA A 276 16.16 -4.59 -8.02
C ALA A 276 17.09 -5.82 -8.09
N LEU A 277 17.79 -6.05 -9.20
CA LEU A 277 18.82 -7.09 -9.32
C LEU A 277 20.01 -6.82 -8.40
N GLN A 278 20.31 -5.55 -8.11
CA GLN A 278 21.40 -5.17 -7.19
C GLN A 278 21.05 -5.40 -5.71
N LEU A 279 19.81 -5.79 -5.39
CA LEU A 279 19.33 -6.01 -4.01
C LEU A 279 19.23 -7.48 -3.60
N VAL A 280 19.51 -8.41 -4.51
CA VAL A 280 19.47 -9.86 -4.28
C VAL A 280 20.86 -10.41 -4.00
#